data_AF-A0ABD0PL56-F1
#
_entry.id   AF-A0ABD0PL56-F1
#
_cell.length_a   1.000
_cell.length_b   1.000
_cell.length_c   1.000
_cell.angle_alpha   90.00
_cell.angle_beta   90.00
_cell.angle_gamma   90.00
#
_symmetry.space_group_name_H-M   'P 1'
#
loop_
_entity.id
_entity.type
_entity.pdbx_description
1 polymer ?
#
loop_
_entity_poly.entity_id
_entity_poly.type
_entity_poly.pdbx_seq_one_letter_code
_entity_poly.pdbx_strand_id
1 'polypeptide(L)' 'LDGVPFLMRDRTLRRTTNVRRVFPDRQYDDASLFNWTDLSSLNAGQWFLK' A
#
# COMPACT_ATOMS: atom_id res chain seq x y z
N LEU A 1 -12.79 3.58 7.66
CA LEU A 1 -12.07 2.38 7.18
C LEU A 1 -13.07 1.27 7.01
N ASP A 2 -12.99 0.58 5.89
CA ASP A 2 -13.95 -0.43 5.42
C ASP A 2 -13.85 -1.79 6.13
N GLY A 3 -12.92 -1.92 7.08
CA GLY A 3 -12.84 -3.07 7.99
C GLY A 3 -12.32 -4.36 7.33
N VAL A 4 -11.80 -4.26 6.11
CA VAL A 4 -11.25 -5.41 5.37
C VAL A 4 -9.86 -5.75 5.95
N PRO A 5 -9.65 -6.96 6.48
CA PRO A 5 -8.33 -7.36 6.96
C PRO A 5 -7.38 -7.59 5.77
N PHE A 6 -6.12 -7.20 5.94
CA PHE A 6 -5.06 -7.40 4.95
C PHE A 6 -3.75 -7.78 5.63
N LEU A 7 -2.84 -8.40 4.88
CA LEU A 7 -1.50 -8.74 5.35
C LEU A 7 -0.47 -7.79 4.74
N MET A 8 0.31 -7.12 5.60
CA MET A 8 1.46 -6.33 5.22
C MET A 8 2.59 -6.56 6.23
N ARG A 9 3.82 -6.59 5.73
CA ARG A 9 5.02 -6.76 6.57
C ARG A 9 5.35 -5.50 7.38
N ASP A 10 5.06 -4.34 6.82
CA ASP A 10 5.50 -3.04 7.34
C ASP A 10 4.28 -2.21 7.75
N ARG A 11 4.48 -1.27 8.69
CA ARG A 11 3.44 -0.34 9.12
C ARG A 11 3.00 0.64 8.03
N THR A 12 3.90 0.99 7.12
CA THR A 12 3.61 1.86 5.97
C THR A 12 3.81 1.07 4.68
N LEU A 13 3.19 1.54 3.60
CA LEU A 13 3.23 0.85 2.31
C LEU A 13 4.49 1.19 1.48
N ARG A 14 5.33 2.12 1.94
CA ARG A 14 6.43 2.73 1.16
C ARG A 14 7.46 1.74 0.60
N ARG A 15 7.75 0.67 1.33
CA ARG A 15 8.79 -0.32 0.96
C ARG A 15 8.22 -1.56 0.27
N THR A 16 6.92 -1.80 0.41
CA THR A 16 6.25 -3.03 -0.04
C THR A 16 5.36 -2.79 -1.25
N THR A 17 5.07 -1.54 -1.60
CA THR A 17 4.21 -1.19 -2.73
C THR A 17 4.75 0.02 -3.52
N ASN A 18 4.07 0.39 -4.61
CA ASN A 18 4.31 1.60 -5.38
C ASN A 18 3.57 2.85 -4.82
N VAL A 19 3.17 2.86 -3.55
CA VAL A 19 2.41 3.96 -2.92
C VAL A 19 3.04 5.33 -3.12
N ARG A 20 4.38 5.44 -3.14
CA ARG A 20 5.08 6.72 -3.36
C ARG A 20 4.75 7.36 -4.70
N ARG A 21 4.36 6.56 -5.71
CA ARG A 21 3.98 7.02 -7.03
C ARG A 21 2.49 7.35 -7.11
N VAL A 22 1.65 6.53 -6.49
CA VAL A 22 0.17 6.65 -6.59
C VAL A 22 -0.39 7.66 -5.57
N PHE A 23 0.16 7.69 -4.36
CA PHE A 23 -0.26 8.55 -3.25
C PHE A 23 0.96 9.17 -2.55
N PRO A 24 1.68 10.11 -3.21
CA PRO A 24 2.93 10.67 -2.70
C PRO A 24 2.79 11.34 -1.32
N ASP A 25 1.68 12.03 -1.09
CA ASP A 25 1.42 12.78 0.16
C ASP A 25 1.08 11.86 1.34
N ARG A 26 0.69 10.60 1.05
CA ARG A 26 0.25 9.61 2.04
C ARG A 26 1.24 8.45 2.19
N GLN A 27 2.42 8.53 1.60
CA GLN A 27 3.38 7.43 1.60
C GLN A 27 3.91 7.05 3.00
N TYR A 28 3.73 7.93 3.99
CA TYR A 28 4.10 7.74 5.39
C TYR A 28 2.91 7.40 6.29
N ASP A 29 1.70 7.41 5.73
CA ASP A 29 0.50 7.02 6.46
C ASP A 29 0.59 5.54 6.86
N ASP A 30 -0.03 5.23 7.99
CA ASP A 30 -0.24 3.84 8.41
C ASP A 30 -1.07 3.11 7.35
N ALA A 31 -0.65 1.89 6.99
CA ALA A 31 -1.34 1.06 6.01
C ALA A 31 -2.81 0.84 6.38
N SER A 32 -3.11 0.83 7.68
CA SER A 32 -4.48 0.72 8.19
C SER A 32 -5.37 1.92 7.84
N LEU A 33 -4.85 3.05 7.37
CA LEU A 33 -5.62 4.22 6.94
C LEU A 33 -6.06 4.18 5.47
N PHE A 34 -5.65 3.16 4.73
CA PHE A 34 -6.11 2.92 3.35
C PHE A 34 -7.30 1.96 3.35
N ASN A 35 -8.28 2.25 2.49
CA ASN A 35 -9.36 1.30 2.24
C ASN A 35 -8.88 0.21 1.26
N TRP A 36 -9.66 -0.86 1.13
CA TRP A 36 -9.37 -1.98 0.25
C TRP A 36 -9.26 -1.57 -1.23
N THR A 37 -10.05 -0.62 -1.70
CA THR A 37 -9.98 -0.11 -3.08
C THR A 37 -8.62 0.53 -3.35
N ASP A 38 -8.13 1.37 -2.43
CA ASP A 38 -6.81 1.98 -2.53
C ASP A 38 -5.72 0.89 -2.48
N LEU A 39 -5.79 -0.02 -1.49
CA LEU A 39 -4.80 -1.09 -1.32
C LEU A 39 -4.72 -2.02 -2.53
N SER A 40 -5.85 -2.43 -3.09
CA SER A 40 -5.92 -3.33 -4.26
C SER A 40 -5.45 -2.68 -5.56
N SER A 41 -5.41 -1.34 -5.63
CA SER A 41 -4.84 -0.62 -6.77
C SER A 41 -3.31 -0.57 -6.76
N LEU A 42 -2.68 -0.79 -5.61
CA LEU A 42 -1.23 -0.68 -5.45
C LEU A 42 -0.51 -1.89 -6.01
N ASN A 43 0.60 -1.63 -6.69
CA ASN A 43 1.48 -2.70 -7.12
C ASN A 43 2.47 -3.05 -6.00
N ALA A 44 2.53 -4.33 -5.63
CA ALA A 44 3.39 -4.84 -4.55
C ALA A 44 4.50 -5.81 -5.02
N GLY A 45 4.82 -5.85 -6.32
CA GLY A 45 5.77 -6.85 -6.82
C GLY A 45 6.31 -6.67 -8.23
N GLN A 46 6.02 -5.57 -8.92
CA GLN A 46 6.48 -5.33 -10.30
C GLN A 46 8.00 -5.40 -10.43
N TRP A 47 8.75 -5.05 -9.39
CA TRP A 47 10.21 -5.15 -9.36
C TRP A 47 10.75 -6.58 -9.35
N PHE A 48 9.90 -7.61 -9.17
CA PHE A 48 10.28 -9.01 -9.30
C PHE A 48 10.09 -9.56 -10.72
N LEU A 49 9.32 -8.88 -11.56
CA LEU A 49 9.07 -9.27 -12.94
C LEU A 49 10.17 -8.66 -13.81
N LYS A 50 11.24 -9.43 -14.04
CA LYS A 50 12.21 -9.20 -15.10
C LYS A 50 11.94 -10.13 -16.26
#